data_AF-A0AAU0T5Q2-F1
#
_entry.id   AF-A0AAU0T5Q2-F1
#
_cell.length_a   1.000
_cell.length_b   1.000
_cell.length_c   1.000
_cell.angle_alpha   90.00
_cell.angle_beta   90.00
_cell.angle_gamma   90.00
#
_symmetry.space_group_name_H-M   'P 1'
#
loop_
_entity.id
_entity.type
_entity.pdbx_description
1 polymer ?
#
loop_
_entity_poly.entity_id
_entity_poly.type
_entity_poly.pdbx_seq_one_letter_code
_entity_poly.pdbx_strand_id
1 'polypeptide(L)'
;MRRNFKPGLDVVLTDFAGVKHEFSNELDYSKYLFELLGFDIPTLVSSDEKKAAQPYFSALLPIYYLDQEEGYRKYYSPSASFIKDQLSESIRIILGVAPKNAFDAKKKLIDAKRELEQRDKQVYALKKEYESAKDVYGSMDPLGIDVELKSLYQRLEELKSGTADKTASTDAIDELIGSNNETIRSLDRELGDISKRDRSFQRIHAEIQTEINTLSLNEEAKRVFSSFEEICNSAGCQLFSFSSDSYGKNLLYLKDQLKDLERNVDIGRGRSEQLNLRRGELVAQTQSLTERRNSLVNTSDIKALVEAITQITSRIFGLEQDKKSLESIEDISNRYVRALSAQDEAINRREELEKTGQGSPLIIRFRSVLRENMLKWMDILDTNNVSSDIKFEGDFVPILGNERLAQLGGSTRLRVILAYHAALLECFELSKRRKVSFIIFDTPKQHEMHGVDLGRYIDALKVFSRATGVQIIISGTEYHYVGDARDKDWEPKFPGSKQKMFLTTGRV
;
A
#
# COMPACT_ATOMS: atom_id res chain seq x y z
N MET A 1 -38.31 -16.66 -13.28
CA MET A 1 -38.53 -15.57 -12.30
C MET A 1 -40.03 -15.26 -12.29
N ARG A 2 -40.76 -15.54 -11.20
CA ARG A 2 -42.21 -15.28 -11.10
C ARG A 2 -42.36 -14.18 -10.05
N ARG A 3 -42.71 -12.96 -10.48
CA ARG A 3 -42.98 -11.83 -9.57
C ARG A 3 -44.48 -11.76 -9.29
N ASN A 4 -44.88 -11.94 -8.04
CA ASN A 4 -46.25 -11.71 -7.59
C ASN A 4 -46.34 -10.27 -7.09
N PHE A 5 -47.25 -9.46 -7.65
CA PHE A 5 -47.47 -8.09 -7.18
C PHE A 5 -48.44 -8.10 -6.00
N LYS A 6 -47.89 -8.03 -4.77
CA LYS A 6 -48.61 -7.58 -3.57
C LYS A 6 -48.15 -6.14 -3.23
N PRO A 7 -48.91 -5.36 -2.44
CA PRO A 7 -48.43 -4.05 -1.97
C PRO A 7 -47.22 -4.26 -1.04
N GLY A 8 -46.05 -3.80 -1.47
CA GLY A 8 -44.77 -4.07 -0.82
C GLY A 8 -43.78 -4.76 -1.76
N LEU A 9 -42.50 -4.79 -1.39
CA LEU A 9 -41.49 -5.56 -2.13
C LEU A 9 -41.64 -7.04 -1.76
N ASP A 10 -41.97 -7.89 -2.73
CA ASP A 10 -42.00 -9.35 -2.57
C ASP A 10 -41.13 -9.97 -3.68
N VAL A 11 -39.92 -10.37 -3.32
CA VAL A 11 -38.92 -10.90 -4.26
C VAL A 11 -38.46 -12.27 -3.80
N VAL A 12 -38.69 -13.27 -4.66
CA VAL A 12 -38.14 -14.62 -4.50
C VAL A 12 -37.00 -14.81 -5.50
N LEU A 13 -35.79 -14.96 -4.98
CA LEU A 13 -34.60 -15.33 -5.75
C LEU A 13 -34.32 -16.82 -5.60
N THR A 14 -33.72 -17.42 -6.63
CA THR A 14 -33.17 -18.77 -6.57
C THR A 14 -31.71 -18.64 -6.96
N ASP A 15 -30.80 -19.03 -6.06
CA ASP A 15 -29.36 -18.96 -6.29
C ASP A 15 -28.90 -20.03 -7.30
N PHE A 16 -27.60 -20.02 -7.63
CA PHE A 16 -27.00 -21.00 -8.53
C PHE A 16 -26.97 -22.43 -7.96
N ALA A 17 -27.15 -22.58 -6.64
CA ALA A 17 -27.25 -23.86 -5.94
C ALA A 17 -28.70 -24.37 -5.82
N GLY A 18 -29.69 -23.60 -6.28
CA GLY A 18 -31.12 -23.93 -6.21
C GLY A 18 -31.80 -23.53 -4.89
N VAL A 19 -31.11 -22.84 -3.97
CA VAL A 19 -31.65 -22.32 -2.72
C VAL A 19 -32.53 -21.10 -3.01
N LYS A 20 -33.72 -21.08 -2.38
CA LYS A 20 -34.64 -19.96 -2.51
C LYS A 20 -34.44 -18.97 -1.38
N HIS A 21 -34.32 -17.69 -1.75
CA HIS A 21 -34.28 -16.57 -0.83
C HIS A 21 -35.51 -15.70 -1.05
N GLU A 22 -36.27 -15.43 0.01
CA GLU A 22 -37.47 -14.60 -0.04
C GLU A 22 -37.21 -13.29 0.71
N PHE A 23 -37.50 -12.16 0.06
CA PHE A 23 -37.28 -10.83 0.62
C PHE A 23 -38.60 -10.05 0.62
N SER A 24 -38.95 -9.52 1.78
CA SER A 24 -40.16 -8.73 2.03
C SER A 24 -39.91 -7.22 2.16
N ASN A 25 -38.65 -6.78 2.11
CA ASN A 25 -38.25 -5.38 2.16
C ASN A 25 -37.00 -5.09 1.31
N GLU A 26 -36.84 -3.84 0.87
CA GLU A 26 -35.76 -3.42 -0.04
C GLU A 26 -34.38 -3.41 0.63
N LEU A 27 -34.33 -3.23 1.96
CA LEU A 27 -33.07 -3.19 2.69
C LEU A 27 -32.36 -4.54 2.67
N ASP A 28 -33.07 -5.59 3.05
CA ASP A 28 -32.52 -6.94 3.12
C ASP A 28 -32.20 -7.46 1.72
N TYR A 29 -33.06 -7.14 0.74
CA TYR A 29 -32.78 -7.43 -0.67
C TYR A 29 -31.50 -6.73 -1.16
N SER A 30 -31.32 -5.44 -0.83
CA SER A 30 -30.12 -4.69 -1.21
C SER A 30 -28.86 -5.24 -0.53
N LYS A 31 -28.93 -5.58 0.76
CA LYS A 31 -27.80 -6.19 1.49
C LYS A 31 -27.35 -7.49 0.84
N TYR A 32 -28.30 -8.36 0.49
CA TYR A 32 -28.00 -9.60 -0.23
C TYR A 32 -27.30 -9.34 -1.56
N LEU A 33 -27.77 -8.37 -2.36
CA LEU A 33 -27.12 -8.01 -3.63
C LEU A 33 -25.71 -7.44 -3.42
N PHE A 34 -25.53 -6.59 -2.42
CA PHE A 34 -24.22 -6.03 -2.12
C PHE A 34 -23.22 -7.11 -1.68
N GLU A 35 -23.64 -8.06 -0.85
CA GLU A 35 -22.82 -9.21 -0.44
C GLU A 35 -22.45 -10.09 -1.64
N LEU A 36 -23.43 -10.40 -2.50
CA LEU A 36 -23.20 -11.17 -3.73
C LEU A 36 -22.20 -10.49 -4.67
N LEU A 37 -22.21 -9.15 -4.73
CA LEU A 37 -21.30 -8.34 -5.55
C LEU A 37 -20.01 -7.97 -4.79
N GLY A 38 -19.88 -8.36 -3.52
CA GLY A 38 -18.73 -8.08 -2.66
C GLY A 38 -18.55 -6.61 -2.27
N PHE A 39 -19.60 -5.79 -2.23
CA PHE A 39 -19.54 -4.38 -1.79
C PHE A 39 -19.53 -4.26 -0.26
N ASP A 40 -18.65 -3.40 0.26
CA ASP A 40 -18.69 -2.96 1.66
C ASP A 40 -19.68 -1.81 1.81
N ILE A 41 -20.66 -1.97 2.70
CA ILE A 41 -21.74 -0.99 2.90
C ILE A 41 -21.45 -0.11 4.13
N PRO A 42 -21.01 1.14 3.96
CA PRO A 42 -20.83 2.05 5.08
C PRO A 42 -22.18 2.59 5.59
N THR A 43 -22.24 2.91 6.88
CA THR A 43 -23.29 3.75 7.44
C THR A 43 -22.99 5.22 7.11
N LEU A 44 -23.87 5.84 6.33
CA LEU A 44 -23.70 7.19 5.80
C LEU A 44 -24.62 8.20 6.51
N VAL A 45 -24.30 9.48 6.35
CA VAL A 45 -25.17 10.57 6.82
C VAL A 45 -26.33 10.75 5.85
N SER A 46 -27.56 10.75 6.39
CA SER A 46 -28.76 11.07 5.62
C SER A 46 -28.76 12.53 5.16
N SER A 47 -29.58 12.86 4.17
CA SER A 47 -29.87 14.26 3.79
C SER A 47 -30.40 15.09 4.97
N ASP A 48 -31.06 14.44 5.95
CA ASP A 48 -31.29 14.99 7.28
C ASP A 48 -30.06 14.67 8.16
N GLU A 49 -29.19 15.66 8.39
CA GLU A 49 -27.83 15.49 8.92
C GLU A 49 -27.73 14.73 10.26
N LYS A 50 -28.84 14.57 10.98
CA LYS A 50 -28.91 13.88 12.27
C LYS A 50 -29.25 12.38 12.17
N LYS A 51 -29.51 11.85 10.97
CA LYS A 51 -29.94 10.46 10.77
C LYS A 51 -28.89 9.64 10.04
N ALA A 52 -28.78 8.38 10.43
CA ALA A 52 -28.02 7.38 9.70
C ALA A 52 -28.83 6.90 8.48
N ALA A 53 -28.14 6.68 7.37
CA ALA A 53 -28.70 6.09 6.17
C ALA A 53 -27.80 4.95 5.68
N GLN A 54 -28.42 3.89 5.15
CA GLN A 54 -27.73 2.85 4.40
C GLN A 54 -28.11 2.98 2.93
N PRO A 55 -27.14 2.85 1.99
CA PRO A 55 -27.45 2.85 0.58
C PRO A 55 -28.29 1.63 0.22
N TYR A 56 -29.27 1.81 -0.66
CA TYR A 56 -29.98 0.73 -1.33
C TYR A 56 -29.33 0.46 -2.70
N PHE A 57 -29.55 -0.72 -3.26
CA PHE A 57 -29.04 -1.00 -4.61
C PHE A 57 -29.66 -0.05 -5.65
N SER A 58 -30.90 0.39 -5.42
CA SER A 58 -31.58 1.42 -6.20
C SER A 58 -30.87 2.78 -6.21
N ALA A 59 -30.02 3.08 -5.21
CA ALA A 59 -29.17 4.26 -5.21
C ALA A 59 -27.91 4.07 -6.08
N LEU A 60 -27.38 2.85 -6.24
CA LEU A 60 -26.25 2.62 -7.16
C LEU A 60 -26.69 2.48 -8.62
N LEU A 61 -27.91 1.98 -8.85
CA LEU A 61 -28.41 1.64 -10.18
C LEU A 61 -28.30 2.78 -11.21
N PRO A 62 -28.58 4.07 -10.89
CA PRO A 62 -28.48 5.17 -11.86
C PRO A 62 -27.05 5.44 -12.38
N ILE A 63 -26.02 4.82 -11.80
CA ILE A 63 -24.66 4.87 -12.37
C ILE A 63 -24.56 3.97 -13.63
N TYR A 64 -25.32 2.87 -13.64
CA TYR A 64 -25.32 1.85 -14.68
C TYR A 64 -26.61 1.82 -15.52
N TYR A 65 -27.60 2.65 -15.19
CA TYR A 65 -28.92 2.69 -15.79
C TYR A 65 -29.33 4.13 -16.14
N LEU A 66 -29.74 4.35 -17.39
CA LEU A 66 -30.28 5.62 -17.86
C LEU A 66 -31.63 5.41 -18.55
N ASP A 67 -32.67 6.06 -18.05
CA ASP A 67 -33.97 6.12 -18.73
C ASP A 67 -34.12 7.40 -19.58
N GLN A 68 -35.09 7.36 -20.50
CA GLN A 68 -35.45 8.52 -21.34
C GLN A 68 -36.09 9.67 -20.55
N GLU A 69 -36.70 9.44 -19.38
CA GLU A 69 -37.51 10.45 -18.69
C GLU A 69 -36.66 11.42 -17.84
N GLU A 70 -35.80 10.86 -16.99
CA GLU A 70 -34.99 11.57 -16.00
C GLU A 70 -33.48 11.28 -16.14
N GLY A 71 -33.10 10.16 -16.76
CA GLY A 71 -31.71 9.74 -16.93
C GLY A 71 -30.85 10.75 -17.70
N TYR A 72 -31.41 11.45 -18.68
CA TYR A 72 -30.71 12.45 -19.49
C TYR A 72 -30.80 13.89 -18.97
N ARG A 73 -31.27 14.10 -17.73
CA ARG A 73 -31.38 15.45 -17.14
C ARG A 73 -30.21 15.81 -16.24
N LYS A 74 -29.62 14.83 -15.57
CA LYS A 74 -28.53 14.98 -14.60
C LYS A 74 -27.50 13.88 -14.83
N TYR A 75 -26.28 14.08 -14.35
CA TYR A 75 -25.26 13.02 -14.30
C TYR A 75 -25.64 11.83 -13.39
N TYR A 76 -26.68 12.00 -12.56
CA TYR A 76 -27.15 11.00 -11.62
C TYR A 76 -28.58 11.35 -11.19
N SER A 77 -29.52 10.47 -11.52
CA SER A 77 -30.96 10.65 -11.28
C SER A 77 -31.53 9.46 -10.49
N PRO A 78 -31.34 9.40 -9.16
CA PRO A 78 -31.93 8.36 -8.33
C PRO A 78 -33.42 8.59 -8.14
N SER A 79 -34.19 7.51 -7.90
CA SER A 79 -35.61 7.58 -7.58
C SER A 79 -35.88 8.35 -6.28
N ALA A 80 -34.98 8.21 -5.29
CA ALA A 80 -34.99 8.96 -4.05
C ALA A 80 -33.57 9.42 -3.68
N SER A 81 -33.46 10.69 -3.30
CA SER A 81 -32.23 11.27 -2.75
C SER A 81 -32.38 11.42 -1.24
N PHE A 82 -31.75 10.54 -0.47
CA PHE A 82 -31.86 10.49 0.99
C PHE A 82 -30.51 10.42 1.71
N ILE A 83 -29.41 10.37 0.95
CA ILE A 83 -28.02 10.37 1.42
C ILE A 83 -27.38 11.71 1.07
N LYS A 84 -26.59 12.29 1.97
CA LYS A 84 -25.81 13.50 1.68
C LYS A 84 -24.73 13.20 0.64
N ASP A 85 -24.64 14.03 -0.40
CA ASP A 85 -23.74 13.82 -1.55
C ASP A 85 -23.87 12.43 -2.21
N GLN A 86 -25.10 11.94 -2.36
CA GLN A 86 -25.41 10.55 -2.76
C GLN A 86 -24.62 10.04 -4.00
N LEU A 87 -24.43 10.87 -5.03
CA LEU A 87 -23.60 10.50 -6.19
C LEU A 87 -22.15 10.22 -5.78
N SER A 88 -21.56 11.10 -4.97
CA SER A 88 -20.17 10.96 -4.53
C SER A 88 -20.00 9.72 -3.67
N GLU A 89 -20.93 9.46 -2.75
CA GLU A 89 -20.91 8.24 -1.93
C GLU A 89 -21.10 6.97 -2.76
N SER A 90 -22.00 7.00 -3.74
CA SER A 90 -22.27 5.85 -4.61
C SER A 90 -21.04 5.44 -5.41
N ILE A 91 -20.32 6.42 -5.98
CA ILE A 91 -19.06 6.17 -6.68
C ILE A 91 -17.97 5.71 -5.69
N ARG A 92 -17.89 6.30 -4.49
CA ARG A 92 -16.92 5.88 -3.46
C ARG A 92 -17.14 4.44 -2.99
N ILE A 93 -18.39 4.01 -2.84
CA ILE A 93 -18.76 2.61 -2.53
C ILE A 93 -18.28 1.69 -3.65
N ILE A 94 -18.51 2.06 -4.91
CA ILE A 94 -18.06 1.28 -6.07
C ILE A 94 -16.53 1.16 -6.08
N LEU A 95 -15.85 2.27 -5.81
CA LEU A 95 -14.40 2.32 -5.72
C LEU A 95 -13.85 1.69 -4.44
N GLY A 96 -14.68 1.32 -3.45
CA GLY A 96 -14.26 0.80 -2.15
C GLY A 96 -13.25 1.70 -1.44
N VAL A 97 -13.46 3.01 -1.51
CA VAL A 97 -12.68 4.02 -0.77
C VAL A 97 -13.48 4.51 0.45
N ALA A 98 -12.82 5.20 1.37
CA ALA A 98 -13.48 5.73 2.55
C ALA A 98 -14.65 6.66 2.18
N PRO A 99 -15.81 6.52 2.85
CA PRO A 99 -16.97 7.39 2.65
C PRO A 99 -16.64 8.85 2.97
N LYS A 100 -17.27 9.79 2.25
CA LYS A 100 -17.07 11.24 2.47
C LYS A 100 -17.80 11.70 3.73
N ASN A 101 -19.02 11.22 3.93
CA ASN A 101 -19.96 11.55 4.99
C ASN A 101 -20.33 10.28 5.78
N ALA A 102 -19.37 9.71 6.51
CA ALA A 102 -19.66 8.60 7.42
C ALA A 102 -20.43 9.08 8.65
N PHE A 103 -21.52 8.39 9.01
CA PHE A 103 -22.28 8.71 10.23
C PHE A 103 -21.44 8.50 11.49
N ASP A 104 -20.60 7.47 11.47
CA ASP A 104 -19.70 7.07 12.54
C ASP A 104 -18.26 7.55 12.34
N ALA A 105 -18.04 8.61 11.55
CA ALA A 105 -16.71 9.15 11.21
C ALA A 105 -15.80 9.32 12.44
N LYS A 106 -16.33 9.89 13.54
CA LYS A 106 -15.56 10.08 14.78
C LYS A 106 -15.16 8.77 15.44
N LYS A 107 -16.06 7.78 15.46
CA LYS A 107 -15.77 6.45 16.03
C LYS A 107 -14.74 5.73 15.18
N LYS A 108 -14.93 5.69 13.86
CA LYS A 108 -13.97 5.11 12.90
C LYS A 108 -12.60 5.77 12.97
N LEU A 109 -12.55 7.09 13.17
CA LEU A 109 -11.30 7.82 13.34
C LEU A 109 -10.59 7.42 14.64
N ILE A 110 -11.33 7.26 15.75
CA ILE A 110 -10.76 6.78 17.02
C ILE A 110 -10.22 5.35 16.85
N ASP A 111 -10.98 4.47 16.19
CA ASP A 111 -10.57 3.09 15.96
C ASP A 111 -9.33 3.02 15.05
N ALA A 112 -9.26 3.83 13.99
CA ALA A 112 -8.09 3.93 13.12
C ALA A 112 -6.86 4.49 13.85
N LYS A 113 -7.03 5.46 14.76
CA LYS A 113 -5.92 5.96 15.60
C LYS A 113 -5.40 4.89 16.56
N ARG A 114 -6.30 4.13 17.18
CA ARG A 114 -5.93 2.99 18.05
C ARG A 114 -5.19 1.90 17.28
N GLU A 115 -5.66 1.59 16.07
CA GLU A 115 -4.98 0.63 15.19
C GLU A 115 -3.57 1.10 14.85
N LEU A 116 -3.41 2.37 14.44
CA LEU A 116 -2.10 2.94 14.14
C LEU A 116 -1.15 2.88 15.36
N GLU A 117 -1.61 3.26 16.55
CA GLU A 117 -0.81 3.15 17.77
C GLU A 117 -0.37 1.70 18.08
N GLN A 118 -1.21 0.71 17.78
CA GLN A 118 -0.84 -0.70 17.92
C GLN A 118 0.21 -1.11 16.90
N ARG A 119 0.07 -0.68 15.64
CA ARG A 119 1.04 -0.94 14.57
C ARG A 119 2.38 -0.27 14.85
N ASP A 120 2.39 0.96 15.34
CA ASP A 120 3.60 1.69 15.73
C ASP A 120 4.39 0.94 16.81
N LYS A 121 3.69 0.43 17.85
CA LYS A 121 4.29 -0.40 18.90
C LYS A 121 4.86 -1.70 18.34
N GLN A 122 4.14 -2.34 17.42
CA GLN A 122 4.59 -3.58 16.78
C GLN A 122 5.86 -3.36 15.94
N VAL A 123 5.88 -2.31 15.12
CA VAL A 123 7.04 -1.93 14.30
C VAL A 123 8.24 -1.60 15.18
N TYR A 124 8.04 -0.84 16.27
CA TYR A 124 9.12 -0.51 17.21
C TYR A 124 9.70 -1.76 17.89
N ALA A 125 8.85 -2.67 18.34
CA ALA A 125 9.29 -3.92 18.97
C ALA A 125 10.09 -4.79 17.99
N LEU A 126 9.59 -4.99 16.77
CA LEU A 126 10.27 -5.77 15.73
C LEU A 126 11.56 -5.12 15.26
N LYS A 127 11.61 -3.78 15.18
CA LYS A 127 12.83 -3.05 14.85
C LYS A 127 13.92 -3.31 15.89
N LYS A 128 13.57 -3.20 17.17
CA LYS A 128 14.51 -3.44 18.27
C LYS A 128 15.01 -4.89 18.29
N GLU A 129 14.11 -5.84 18.06
CA GLU A 129 14.43 -7.27 17.95
C GLU A 129 15.39 -7.54 16.77
N TYR A 130 15.08 -6.97 15.60
CA TYR A 130 15.92 -7.07 14.40
C TYR A 130 17.31 -6.45 14.60
N GLU A 131 17.39 -5.23 15.13
CA GLU A 131 18.67 -4.55 15.39
C GLU A 131 19.52 -5.36 16.39
N SER A 132 18.91 -5.84 17.47
CA SER A 132 19.61 -6.66 18.48
C SER A 132 20.15 -7.96 17.88
N ALA A 133 19.37 -8.64 17.03
CA ALA A 133 19.79 -9.89 16.40
C ALA A 133 20.85 -9.64 15.31
N LYS A 134 20.72 -8.55 14.55
CA LYS A 134 21.70 -8.14 13.54
C LYS A 134 23.03 -7.72 14.15
N ASP A 135 23.04 -7.08 15.31
CA ASP A 135 24.29 -6.73 15.99
C ASP A 135 25.06 -7.99 16.40
N VAL A 136 24.37 -9.04 16.85
CA VAL A 136 25.01 -10.29 17.31
C VAL A 136 25.52 -11.17 16.16
N TYR A 137 24.78 -11.29 15.06
CA TYR A 137 25.08 -12.28 13.99
C TYR A 137 25.27 -11.66 12.60
N GLY A 138 25.09 -10.36 12.42
CA GLY A 138 25.09 -9.70 11.11
C GLY A 138 26.45 -9.60 10.41
N SER A 139 27.54 -10.02 11.06
CA SER A 139 28.88 -10.14 10.45
C SER A 139 29.16 -11.53 9.88
N MET A 140 28.28 -12.51 10.09
CA MET A 140 28.45 -13.85 9.55
C MET A 140 28.15 -13.89 8.05
N ASP A 141 28.99 -14.60 7.30
CA ASP A 141 28.75 -14.89 5.87
C ASP A 141 27.94 -16.21 5.73
N PRO A 142 26.67 -16.15 5.31
CA PRO A 142 25.83 -17.34 5.16
C PRO A 142 26.40 -18.33 4.15
N LEU A 143 27.03 -17.84 3.07
CA LEU A 143 27.63 -18.68 2.03
C LEU A 143 28.88 -19.37 2.53
N GLY A 144 29.69 -18.67 3.34
CA GLY A 144 30.88 -19.24 3.99
C GLY A 144 30.54 -20.41 4.92
N ILE A 145 29.47 -20.29 5.70
CA ILE A 145 29.02 -21.34 6.63
C ILE A 145 28.63 -22.63 5.88
N ASP A 146 27.88 -22.52 4.78
CA ASP A 146 27.46 -23.70 3.99
C ASP A 146 28.66 -24.39 3.31
N VAL A 147 29.65 -23.63 2.85
CA VAL A 147 30.88 -24.19 2.26
C VAL A 147 31.70 -24.91 3.33
N GLU A 148 31.84 -24.34 4.53
CA GLU A 148 32.56 -24.95 5.65
C GLU A 148 31.84 -26.19 6.18
N LEU A 149 30.52 -26.17 6.31
CA LEU A 149 29.74 -27.35 6.68
C LEU A 149 29.97 -28.51 5.69
N LYS A 150 29.92 -28.21 4.38
CA LYS A 150 30.12 -29.22 3.34
C LYS A 150 31.51 -29.85 3.40
N SER A 151 32.56 -29.06 3.63
CA SER A 151 33.93 -29.58 3.75
C SER A 151 34.10 -30.44 5.01
N LEU A 152 33.53 -30.01 6.14
CA LEU A 152 33.58 -30.75 7.41
C LEU A 152 32.81 -32.08 7.33
N TYR A 153 31.65 -32.13 6.68
CA TYR A 153 30.91 -33.38 6.45
C TYR A 153 31.69 -34.35 5.55
N GLN A 154 32.33 -33.84 4.49
CA GLN A 154 33.18 -34.68 3.64
C GLN A 154 34.35 -35.28 4.44
N ARG A 155 34.98 -34.46 5.29
CA ARG A 155 36.12 -34.87 6.14
C ARG A 155 35.72 -35.89 7.21
N LEU A 156 34.55 -35.72 7.82
CA LEU A 156 33.97 -36.68 8.75
C LEU A 156 33.84 -38.07 8.10
N GLU A 157 33.41 -38.11 6.85
CA GLU A 157 33.18 -39.35 6.11
C GLU A 157 34.48 -40.00 5.63
N GLU A 158 35.49 -39.19 5.27
CA GLU A 158 36.86 -39.65 5.03
C GLU A 158 37.44 -40.32 6.28
N LEU A 159 37.29 -39.71 7.47
CA LEU A 159 37.78 -40.27 8.74
C LEU A 159 37.04 -41.54 9.17
N LYS A 160 35.74 -41.68 8.86
CA LYS A 160 34.96 -42.90 9.13
C LYS A 160 35.27 -44.07 8.20
N SER A 161 35.74 -43.80 6.98
CA SER A 161 35.97 -44.84 5.95
C SER A 161 37.11 -45.82 6.25
N GLY A 162 37.84 -45.64 7.37
CA GLY A 162 38.75 -46.64 7.92
C GLY A 162 40.17 -46.63 7.34
N THR A 163 40.47 -45.73 6.41
CA THR A 163 41.83 -45.48 5.86
C THR A 163 42.60 -44.39 6.60
N ALA A 164 42.08 -43.89 7.73
CA ALA A 164 42.64 -42.76 8.44
C ALA A 164 43.73 -43.21 9.43
N ASP A 165 44.98 -42.97 9.05
CA ASP A 165 46.13 -43.09 9.94
C ASP A 165 46.18 -41.94 10.96
N LYS A 166 47.03 -42.08 11.98
CA LYS A 166 47.27 -41.05 13.00
C LYS A 166 47.62 -39.68 12.41
N THR A 167 48.34 -39.66 11.29
CA THR A 167 48.65 -38.45 10.49
C THR A 167 47.39 -37.78 9.96
N ALA A 168 46.45 -38.53 9.39
CA ALA A 168 45.18 -37.97 8.92
C ALA A 168 44.34 -37.37 10.06
N SER A 169 44.42 -37.94 11.26
CA SER A 169 43.76 -37.41 12.46
C SER A 169 44.41 -36.12 12.98
N THR A 170 45.73 -36.01 12.92
CA THR A 170 46.44 -34.77 13.28
C THR A 170 46.24 -33.67 12.24
N ASP A 171 46.23 -34.02 10.95
CA ASP A 171 46.03 -33.08 9.84
C ASP A 171 44.64 -32.44 9.91
N ALA A 172 43.61 -33.21 10.27
CA ALA A 172 42.25 -32.70 10.49
C ALA A 172 42.17 -31.66 11.62
N ILE A 173 42.96 -31.83 12.69
CA ILE A 173 43.02 -30.85 13.78
C ILE A 173 43.84 -29.62 13.36
N ASP A 174 44.92 -29.81 12.60
CA ASP A 174 45.74 -28.71 12.06
C ASP A 174 44.93 -27.85 11.06
N GLU A 175 44.05 -28.44 10.26
CA GLU A 175 43.08 -27.73 9.39
C GLU A 175 42.10 -26.87 10.20
N LEU A 176 41.53 -27.40 11.30
CA LEU A 176 40.66 -26.63 12.20
C LEU A 176 41.40 -25.46 12.86
N ILE A 177 42.64 -25.69 13.29
CA ILE A 177 43.53 -24.64 13.82
C ILE A 177 43.80 -23.58 12.75
N GLY A 178 44.05 -23.98 11.50
CA GLY A 178 44.24 -23.09 10.36
C GLY A 178 43.02 -22.20 10.12
N SER A 179 41.82 -22.79 10.02
CA SER A 179 40.55 -22.07 9.83
C SER A 179 40.27 -21.07 10.96
N ASN A 180 40.47 -21.49 12.22
CA ASN A 180 40.30 -20.59 13.37
C ASN A 180 41.27 -19.40 13.30
N ASN A 181 42.53 -19.63 12.91
CA ASN A 181 43.53 -18.56 12.78
C ASN A 181 43.20 -17.59 11.64
N GLU A 182 42.64 -18.06 10.52
CA GLU A 182 42.16 -17.18 9.45
C GLU A 182 41.00 -16.31 9.91
N THR A 183 40.06 -16.89 10.66
CA THR A 183 38.93 -16.17 11.27
C THR A 183 39.41 -15.15 12.31
N ILE A 184 40.39 -15.49 13.14
CA ILE A 184 40.99 -14.54 14.09
C ILE A 184 41.62 -13.36 13.34
N ARG A 185 42.34 -13.62 12.25
CA ARG A 185 42.94 -12.56 11.41
C ARG A 185 41.89 -11.67 10.74
N SER A 186 40.75 -12.21 10.32
CA SER A 186 39.67 -11.40 9.74
C SER A 186 39.02 -10.50 10.80
N LEU A 187 38.74 -11.05 12.00
CA LEU A 187 38.24 -10.28 13.14
C LEU A 187 39.21 -9.16 13.56
N ASP A 188 40.52 -9.42 13.57
CA ASP A 188 41.54 -8.41 13.86
C ASP A 188 41.54 -7.25 12.86
N ARG A 189 41.30 -7.54 11.56
CA ARG A 189 41.17 -6.50 10.53
C ARG A 189 39.93 -5.65 10.76
N GLU A 190 38.79 -6.28 11.06
CA GLU A 190 37.53 -5.59 11.31
C GLU A 190 37.60 -4.69 12.57
N LEU A 191 38.17 -5.21 13.66
CA LEU A 191 38.48 -4.44 14.86
C LEU A 191 39.40 -3.24 14.55
N GLY A 192 40.40 -3.45 13.71
CA GLY A 192 41.29 -2.39 13.23
C GLY A 192 40.54 -1.28 12.47
N ASP A 193 39.58 -1.64 11.63
CA ASP A 193 38.80 -0.68 10.85
C ASP A 193 37.78 0.08 11.71
N ILE A 194 37.14 -0.58 12.68
CA ILE A 194 36.30 0.09 13.70
C ILE A 194 37.15 1.08 14.50
N SER A 195 38.35 0.69 14.94
CA SER A 195 39.25 1.59 15.66
C SER A 195 39.69 2.80 14.83
N LYS A 196 39.96 2.63 13.53
CA LYS A 196 40.27 3.76 12.63
C LYS A 196 39.08 4.71 12.50
N ARG A 197 37.87 4.20 12.36
CA ARG A 197 36.64 5.02 12.31
C ARG A 197 36.43 5.78 13.60
N ASP A 198 36.61 5.13 14.76
CA ASP A 198 36.49 5.79 16.07
C ASP A 198 37.48 6.95 16.22
N ARG A 199 38.75 6.77 15.82
CA ARG A 199 39.74 7.86 15.79
C ARG A 199 39.34 9.00 14.85
N SER A 200 38.74 8.67 13.70
CA SER A 200 38.24 9.69 12.77
C SER A 200 37.07 10.47 13.38
N PHE A 201 36.14 9.79 14.05
CA PHE A 201 35.02 10.43 14.74
C PHE A 201 35.48 11.33 15.88
N GLN A 202 36.47 10.91 16.67
CA GLN A 202 37.05 11.76 17.71
C GLN A 202 37.66 13.05 17.16
N ARG A 203 38.30 13.01 15.97
CA ARG A 203 38.80 14.22 15.30
C ARG A 203 37.68 15.14 14.86
N ILE A 204 36.66 14.61 14.18
CA ILE A 204 35.50 15.38 13.72
C ILE A 204 34.75 15.99 14.92
N HIS A 205 34.57 15.23 16.00
CA HIS A 205 33.97 15.72 17.22
C HIS A 205 34.78 16.88 17.82
N ALA A 206 36.11 16.78 17.87
CA ALA A 206 36.96 17.86 18.38
C ALA A 206 36.88 19.13 17.51
N GLU A 207 36.81 18.97 16.18
CA GLU A 207 36.63 20.09 15.24
C GLU A 207 35.28 20.78 15.44
N ILE A 208 34.18 20.01 15.45
CA ILE A 208 32.83 20.55 15.68
C ILE A 208 32.73 21.21 17.06
N GLN A 209 33.32 20.62 18.10
CA GLN A 209 33.32 21.20 19.44
C GLN A 209 34.09 22.52 19.48
N THR A 210 35.19 22.62 18.72
CA THR A 210 35.95 23.87 18.59
C THR A 210 35.11 24.94 17.89
N GLU A 211 34.39 24.57 16.83
CA GLU A 211 33.50 25.48 16.10
C GLU A 211 32.32 25.94 16.96
N ILE A 212 31.69 25.04 17.73
CA ILE A 212 30.66 25.36 18.72
C ILE A 212 31.21 26.35 19.77
N ASN A 213 32.41 26.11 20.29
CA ASN A 213 33.03 27.00 21.27
C ASN A 213 33.30 28.39 20.67
N THR A 214 33.79 28.48 19.43
CA THR A 214 34.00 29.76 18.72
C THR A 214 32.68 30.48 18.47
N LEU A 215 31.64 29.79 18.00
CA LEU A 215 30.31 30.37 17.77
C LEU A 215 29.65 30.81 19.08
N SER A 216 29.82 30.04 20.15
CA SER A 216 29.34 30.41 21.49
C SER A 216 30.06 31.65 22.03
N LEU A 217 31.38 31.74 21.87
CA LEU A 217 32.16 32.92 22.25
C LEU A 217 31.73 34.17 21.44
N ASN A 218 31.43 34.00 20.15
CA ASN A 218 30.92 35.09 19.32
C ASN A 218 29.53 35.57 19.78
N GLU A 219 28.64 34.64 20.16
CA GLU A 219 27.32 34.97 20.70
C GLU A 219 27.42 35.63 22.09
N GLU A 220 28.33 35.17 22.94
CA GLU A 220 28.59 35.76 24.25
C GLU A 220 29.23 37.16 24.16
N ALA A 221 30.25 37.32 23.32
CA ALA A 221 30.85 38.62 23.02
C ALA A 221 29.79 39.60 22.48
N LYS A 222 28.90 39.14 21.59
CA LYS A 222 27.76 39.93 21.11
C LYS A 222 26.80 40.33 22.24
N ARG A 223 26.45 39.43 23.16
CA ARG A 223 25.60 39.78 24.33
C ARG A 223 26.24 40.88 25.15
N VAL A 224 27.56 40.80 25.35
CA VAL A 224 28.34 41.83 26.04
C VAL A 224 28.32 43.15 25.25
N PHE A 225 28.55 43.14 23.93
CA PHE A 225 28.45 44.35 23.09
C PHE A 225 27.04 44.96 23.03
N SER A 226 26.00 44.13 23.13
CA SER A 226 24.61 44.59 23.20
C SER A 226 24.25 45.17 24.58
N SER A 227 25.03 44.85 25.62
CA SER A 227 24.83 45.37 26.99
C SER A 227 25.54 46.70 27.25
N PHE A 228 26.43 47.14 26.36
CA PHE A 228 27.05 48.47 26.43
C PHE A 228 26.15 49.52 25.78
N GLU A 229 25.49 50.34 26.60
CA GLU A 229 24.59 51.42 26.15
C GLU A 229 25.29 52.47 25.27
N GLU A 230 26.62 52.59 25.30
CA GLU A 230 27.39 53.55 24.50
C GLU A 230 27.49 53.19 23.00
N ILE A 231 27.36 51.91 22.63
CA ILE A 231 27.61 51.47 21.24
C ILE A 231 26.32 51.44 20.40
N CYS A 232 25.17 51.22 21.04
CA CYS A 232 23.91 50.92 20.35
C CYS A 232 22.70 51.37 21.19
N ASN A 233 22.56 52.69 21.40
CA ASN A 233 21.56 53.31 22.28
C ASN A 233 20.17 53.55 21.64
N SER A 234 19.81 52.84 20.56
CA SER A 234 18.54 53.07 19.86
C SER A 234 17.71 51.81 19.73
N ALA A 235 16.40 51.91 19.97
CA ALA A 235 15.43 50.81 19.92
C ALA A 235 15.27 50.15 18.53
N GLY A 236 15.98 50.64 17.51
CA GLY A 236 16.00 50.11 16.13
C GLY A 236 17.40 49.74 15.63
N CYS A 237 18.38 49.58 16.52
CA CYS A 237 19.75 49.25 16.16
C CYS A 237 19.83 47.81 15.57
N GLN A 238 19.93 47.70 14.25
CA GLN A 238 19.98 46.43 13.50
C GLN A 238 21.41 45.88 13.32
N LEU A 239 22.38 46.36 14.08
CA LEU A 239 23.80 46.05 13.88
C LEU A 239 24.11 44.53 13.91
N PHE A 240 23.26 43.74 14.57
CA PHE A 240 23.42 42.28 14.73
C PHE A 240 22.14 41.45 14.43
N SER A 241 21.14 42.00 13.72
CA SER A 241 19.87 41.32 13.47
C SER A 241 19.99 40.12 12.51
N PHE A 242 20.84 40.24 11.48
CA PHE A 242 21.12 39.15 10.53
C PHE A 242 21.96 38.01 11.13
N SER A 243 22.71 38.28 12.20
CA SER A 243 23.63 37.32 12.80
C SER A 243 22.99 36.43 13.87
N SER A 244 21.96 36.92 14.58
CA SER A 244 21.23 36.13 15.62
C SER A 244 20.54 34.90 15.07
N ASP A 245 19.85 35.02 13.93
CA ASP A 245 19.09 33.91 13.35
C ASP A 245 19.99 32.83 12.77
N SER A 246 21.21 33.20 12.35
CA SER A 246 22.18 32.28 11.73
C SER A 246 22.99 31.52 12.79
N TYR A 247 23.57 32.22 13.78
CA TYR A 247 24.41 31.56 14.79
C TYR A 247 23.63 30.60 15.69
N GLY A 248 22.42 30.98 16.14
CA GLY A 248 21.59 30.12 16.98
C GLY A 248 21.15 28.84 16.27
N LYS A 249 20.76 28.93 14.99
CA LYS A 249 20.38 27.76 14.18
C LYS A 249 21.59 26.86 13.88
N ASN A 250 22.73 27.45 13.52
CA ASN A 250 23.95 26.69 13.26
C ASN A 250 24.46 25.98 14.52
N LEU A 251 24.37 26.62 15.69
CA LEU A 251 24.72 26.01 16.98
C LEU A 251 23.83 24.81 17.30
N LEU A 252 22.51 24.93 17.07
CA LEU A 252 21.56 23.83 17.29
C LEU A 252 21.86 22.66 16.35
N TYR A 253 22.12 22.97 15.08
CA TYR A 253 22.47 21.99 14.06
C TYR A 253 23.77 21.22 14.38
N LEU A 254 24.84 21.93 14.74
CA LEU A 254 26.12 21.31 15.13
C LEU A 254 25.99 20.44 16.39
N LYS A 255 25.13 20.84 17.35
CA LYS A 255 24.82 20.03 18.54
C LYS A 255 24.06 18.75 18.20
N ASP A 256 23.09 18.81 17.28
CA ASP A 256 22.40 17.62 16.80
C ASP A 256 23.35 16.68 16.04
N GLN A 257 24.25 17.22 15.22
CA GLN A 257 25.30 16.44 14.55
C GLN A 257 26.22 15.72 15.54
N LEU A 258 26.64 16.38 16.63
CA LEU A 258 27.42 15.73 17.69
C LEU A 258 26.68 14.54 18.30
N LYS A 259 25.39 14.71 18.60
CA LYS A 259 24.55 13.64 19.17
C LYS A 259 24.40 12.43 18.24
N ASP A 260 24.40 12.66 16.93
CA ASP A 260 24.35 11.58 15.94
C ASP A 260 25.72 10.90 15.77
N LEU A 261 26.82 11.65 15.89
CA LEU A 261 28.18 11.09 15.93
C LEU A 261 28.41 10.24 17.17
N GLU A 262 28.01 10.72 18.35
CA GLU A 262 28.09 9.97 19.62
C GLU A 262 27.34 8.65 19.54
N ARG A 263 26.12 8.65 18.98
CA ARG A 263 25.35 7.41 18.77
C ARG A 263 26.08 6.41 17.87
N ASN A 264 26.72 6.87 16.80
CA ASN A 264 27.50 5.99 15.93
C ASN A 264 28.76 5.42 16.63
N VAL A 265 29.41 6.21 17.49
CA VAL A 265 30.55 5.77 18.29
C VAL A 265 30.12 4.69 19.29
N ASP A 266 29.00 4.87 19.98
CA ASP A 266 28.49 3.89 20.95
C ASP A 266 28.08 2.57 20.28
N ILE A 267 27.45 2.61 19.09
CA ILE A 267 27.18 1.42 18.27
C ILE A 267 28.49 0.72 17.88
N GLY A 268 29.48 1.50 17.43
CA GLY A 268 30.80 0.98 17.08
C GLY A 268 31.51 0.31 18.26
N ARG A 269 31.40 0.88 19.47
CA ARG A 269 31.95 0.33 20.71
C ARG A 269 31.29 -1.01 21.07
N GLY A 270 29.96 -1.07 21.03
CA GLY A 270 29.22 -2.30 21.30
C GLY A 270 29.62 -3.44 20.35
N ARG A 271 29.73 -3.15 19.05
CA ARG A 271 30.23 -4.12 18.05
C ARG A 271 31.68 -4.54 18.34
N SER A 272 32.56 -3.61 18.71
CA SER A 272 33.95 -3.93 19.04
C SER A 272 34.07 -4.84 20.26
N GLU A 273 33.24 -4.65 21.29
CA GLU A 273 33.21 -5.51 22.48
C GLU A 273 32.80 -6.94 22.13
N GLN A 274 31.78 -7.11 21.29
CA GLN A 274 31.32 -8.42 20.81
C GLN A 274 32.38 -9.13 19.96
N LEU A 275 32.99 -8.44 19.00
CA LEU A 275 34.06 -9.01 18.18
C LEU A 275 35.26 -9.43 19.05
N ASN A 276 35.59 -8.66 20.10
CA ASN A 276 36.65 -9.02 21.05
C ASN A 276 36.31 -10.27 21.88
N LEU A 277 35.05 -10.40 22.34
CA LEU A 277 34.58 -11.61 23.04
C LEU A 277 34.72 -12.85 22.13
N ARG A 278 34.19 -12.77 20.90
CA ARG A 278 34.25 -13.89 19.94
C ARG A 278 35.69 -14.24 19.54
N ARG A 279 36.54 -13.23 19.38
CA ARG A 279 37.98 -13.42 19.18
C ARG A 279 38.61 -14.15 20.36
N GLY A 280 38.30 -13.76 21.60
CA GLY A 280 38.79 -14.40 22.81
C GLY A 280 38.41 -15.88 22.90
N GLU A 281 37.16 -16.21 22.57
CA GLU A 281 36.67 -17.59 22.49
C GLU A 281 37.43 -18.42 21.45
N LEU A 282 37.62 -17.88 20.23
CA LEU A 282 38.37 -18.57 19.17
C LEU A 282 39.84 -18.79 19.53
N VAL A 283 40.48 -17.83 20.20
CA VAL A 283 41.87 -17.97 20.68
C VAL A 283 41.96 -19.08 21.72
N ALA A 284 41.05 -19.12 22.69
CA ALA A 284 41.00 -20.17 23.71
C ALA A 284 40.73 -21.55 23.09
N GLN A 285 39.82 -21.64 22.12
CA GLN A 285 39.57 -22.88 21.36
C GLN A 285 40.82 -23.33 20.60
N THR A 286 41.53 -22.40 19.95
CA THR A 286 42.75 -22.72 19.19
C THR A 286 43.87 -23.21 20.11
N GLN A 287 44.02 -22.63 21.30
CA GLN A 287 44.96 -23.13 22.31
C GLN A 287 44.59 -24.55 22.76
N SER A 288 43.31 -24.80 23.08
CA SER A 288 42.84 -26.13 23.47
C SER A 288 43.06 -27.17 22.37
N LEU A 289 42.78 -26.83 21.11
CA LEU A 289 43.04 -27.70 19.96
C LEU A 289 44.54 -28.00 19.80
N THR A 290 45.40 -27.00 20.01
CA THR A 290 46.87 -27.15 19.94
C THR A 290 47.38 -28.08 21.03
N GLU A 291 46.89 -27.94 22.27
CA GLU A 291 47.23 -28.83 23.38
C GLU A 291 46.78 -30.26 23.13
N ARG A 292 45.55 -30.45 22.65
CA ARG A 292 45.01 -31.76 22.26
C ARG A 292 45.83 -32.40 21.15
N ARG A 293 46.16 -31.65 20.10
CA ARG A 293 47.02 -32.08 18.99
C ARG A 293 48.39 -32.56 19.49
N ASN A 294 49.03 -31.82 20.39
CA ASN A 294 50.32 -32.21 20.97
C ASN A 294 50.21 -33.47 21.86
N SER A 295 49.09 -33.64 22.56
CA SER A 295 48.85 -34.85 23.38
C SER A 295 48.62 -36.11 22.53
N LEU A 296 48.11 -35.95 21.30
CA LEU A 296 47.82 -37.06 20.40
C LEU A 296 49.08 -37.74 19.85
N VAL A 297 50.20 -37.03 19.80
CA VAL A 297 51.50 -37.54 19.33
C VAL A 297 51.93 -38.81 20.09
N ASN A 298 51.55 -38.98 21.36
CA ASN A 298 51.94 -40.12 22.20
C ASN A 298 50.81 -41.13 22.48
N THR A 299 49.65 -41.02 21.82
CA THR A 299 48.49 -41.90 22.05
C THR A 299 48.24 -42.90 20.92
N SER A 300 47.38 -43.90 21.16
CA SER A 300 47.00 -44.91 20.17
C SER A 300 46.17 -44.33 19.03
N ASP A 301 46.30 -44.91 17.84
CA ASP A 301 45.70 -44.41 16.60
C ASP A 301 44.17 -44.29 16.69
N ILE A 302 43.51 -45.26 17.34
CA ILE A 302 42.06 -45.25 17.59
C ILE A 302 41.64 -44.04 18.43
N LYS A 303 42.44 -43.67 19.43
CA LYS A 303 42.13 -42.54 20.32
C LYS A 303 42.30 -41.20 19.59
N ALA A 304 43.29 -41.10 18.70
CA ALA A 304 43.47 -39.94 17.84
C ALA A 304 42.32 -39.74 16.85
N LEU A 305 41.85 -40.84 16.26
CA LEU A 305 40.72 -40.82 15.33
C LEU A 305 39.40 -40.43 16.01
N VAL A 306 39.12 -40.98 17.20
CA VAL A 306 37.92 -40.60 17.99
C VAL A 306 37.94 -39.12 18.39
N GLU A 307 39.10 -38.60 18.78
CA GLU A 307 39.25 -37.18 19.15
C GLU A 307 39.01 -36.26 17.94
N ALA A 308 39.61 -36.56 16.78
CA ALA A 308 39.41 -35.77 15.55
C ALA A 308 37.94 -35.76 15.11
N ILE A 309 37.26 -36.92 15.14
CA ILE A 309 35.83 -37.01 14.85
C ILE A 309 35.02 -36.15 15.82
N THR A 310 35.36 -36.17 17.12
CA THR A 310 34.64 -35.40 18.15
C THR A 310 34.78 -33.89 17.90
N GLN A 311 35.98 -33.41 17.54
CA GLN A 311 36.19 -31.99 17.26
C GLN A 311 35.47 -31.52 16.00
N ILE A 312 35.54 -32.29 14.90
CA ILE A 312 34.81 -31.99 13.65
C ILE A 312 33.31 -31.97 13.92
N THR A 313 32.80 -32.96 14.65
CA THR A 313 31.38 -33.03 15.02
C THR A 313 30.95 -31.82 15.85
N SER A 314 31.77 -31.39 16.81
CA SER A 314 31.50 -30.19 17.62
C SER A 314 31.46 -28.92 16.77
N ARG A 315 32.35 -28.79 15.78
CA ARG A 315 32.37 -27.64 14.86
C ARG A 315 31.13 -27.62 13.96
N ILE A 316 30.74 -28.77 13.42
CA ILE A 316 29.52 -28.93 12.63
C ILE A 316 28.30 -28.48 13.44
N PHE A 317 28.15 -28.94 14.69
CA PHE A 317 27.03 -28.52 15.54
C PHE A 317 27.01 -27.01 15.79
N GLY A 318 28.17 -26.38 16.00
CA GLY A 318 28.27 -24.93 16.15
C GLY A 318 27.84 -24.16 14.89
N LEU A 319 28.31 -24.59 13.72
CA LEU A 319 27.95 -23.97 12.44
C LEU A 319 26.47 -24.15 12.09
N GLU A 320 25.87 -25.30 12.40
CA GLU A 320 24.42 -25.54 12.25
C GLU A 320 23.60 -24.62 13.17
N GLN A 321 24.06 -24.38 14.40
CA GLN A 321 23.43 -23.43 15.32
C GLN A 321 23.53 -21.98 14.83
N ASP A 322 24.69 -21.59 14.30
CA ASP A 322 24.91 -20.26 13.70
C ASP A 322 24.01 -20.07 12.47
N LYS A 323 23.91 -21.08 11.60
CA LYS A 323 23.00 -21.08 10.44
C LYS A 323 21.54 -20.88 10.84
N LYS A 324 21.06 -21.63 11.83
CA LYS A 324 19.70 -21.49 12.37
C LYS A 324 19.44 -20.08 12.93
N SER A 325 20.47 -19.47 13.53
CA SER A 325 20.37 -18.10 14.04
C SER A 325 20.24 -17.06 12.91
N LEU A 326 20.93 -17.27 11.78
CA LEU A 326 20.79 -16.45 10.58
C LEU A 326 19.41 -16.57 9.93
N GLU A 327 18.87 -17.78 9.83
CA GLU A 327 17.50 -18.02 9.35
C GLU A 327 16.47 -17.29 10.23
N SER A 328 16.67 -17.27 11.55
CA SER A 328 15.82 -16.53 12.47
C SER A 328 15.87 -15.02 12.23
N ILE A 329 17.01 -14.45 11.82
CA ILE A 329 17.13 -13.01 11.49
C ILE A 329 16.37 -12.69 10.21
N GLU A 330 16.44 -13.57 9.22
CA GLU A 330 15.69 -13.40 7.98
C GLU A 330 14.18 -13.43 8.23
N ASP A 331 13.68 -14.32 9.09
CA ASP A 331 12.27 -14.33 9.51
C ASP A 331 11.87 -13.02 10.19
N ILE A 332 12.65 -12.54 11.15
CA ILE A 332 12.40 -11.27 11.85
C ILE A 332 12.39 -10.11 10.86
N SER A 333 13.33 -10.07 9.91
CA SER A 333 13.40 -9.07 8.84
C SER A 333 12.12 -9.07 7.99
N ASN A 334 11.68 -10.24 7.54
CA ASN A 334 10.46 -10.38 6.76
C ASN A 334 9.22 -9.94 7.54
N ARG A 335 9.14 -10.28 8.82
CA ARG A 335 8.07 -9.82 9.72
C ARG A 335 8.09 -8.31 9.93
N TYR A 336 9.28 -7.72 10.07
CA TYR A 336 9.47 -6.28 10.18
C TYR A 336 9.00 -5.53 8.92
N VAL A 337 9.38 -5.99 7.72
CA VAL A 337 8.93 -5.41 6.45
C VAL A 337 7.41 -5.48 6.27
N ARG A 338 6.80 -6.62 6.63
CA ARG A 338 5.33 -6.76 6.62
C ARG A 338 4.67 -5.80 7.60
N ALA A 339 5.24 -5.61 8.79
CA ALA A 339 4.72 -4.68 9.78
C ALA A 339 4.81 -3.22 9.32
N LEU A 340 5.89 -2.83 8.62
CA LEU A 340 6.01 -1.50 7.98
C LEU A 340 4.91 -1.29 6.92
N SER A 341 4.68 -2.28 6.06
CA SER A 341 3.63 -2.19 5.03
C SER A 341 2.23 -2.01 5.66
N ALA A 342 1.94 -2.76 6.73
CA ALA A 342 0.68 -2.64 7.47
C ALA A 342 0.55 -1.29 8.21
N GLN A 343 1.67 -0.72 8.68
CA GLN A 343 1.69 0.62 9.27
C GLN A 343 1.34 1.68 8.23
N ASP A 344 1.92 1.61 7.02
CA ASP A 344 1.60 2.53 5.92
C ASP A 344 0.13 2.47 5.53
N GLU A 345 -0.46 1.26 5.47
CA GLU A 345 -1.91 1.10 5.25
C GLU A 345 -2.76 1.76 6.34
N ALA A 346 -2.37 1.60 7.61
CA ALA A 346 -3.06 2.24 8.73
C ALA A 346 -2.93 3.78 8.71
N ILE A 347 -1.76 4.31 8.34
CA ILE A 347 -1.55 5.75 8.14
C ILE A 347 -2.48 6.28 7.05
N ASN A 348 -2.50 5.62 5.89
CA ASN A 348 -3.36 5.99 4.78
C ASN A 348 -4.83 5.99 5.19
N ARG A 349 -5.29 4.94 5.88
CA ARG A 349 -6.68 4.83 6.38
C ARG A 349 -7.04 5.95 7.34
N ARG A 350 -6.14 6.32 8.26
CA ARG A 350 -6.34 7.44 9.20
C ARG A 350 -6.43 8.77 8.44
N GLU A 351 -5.51 9.02 7.51
CA GLU A 351 -5.51 10.26 6.73
C GLU A 351 -6.77 10.43 5.87
N GLU A 352 -7.26 9.33 5.28
CA GLU A 352 -8.52 9.32 4.53
C GLU A 352 -9.70 9.74 5.41
N LEU A 353 -9.74 9.26 6.65
CA LEU A 353 -10.80 9.62 7.61
C LEU A 353 -10.67 11.06 8.15
N GLU A 354 -9.45 11.59 8.31
CA GLU A 354 -9.23 12.98 8.78
C GLU A 354 -9.55 14.04 7.73
N LYS A 355 -9.17 13.80 6.46
CA LYS A 355 -9.35 14.76 5.36
C LYS A 355 -10.68 14.59 4.60
N THR A 356 -11.67 13.87 5.16
CA THR A 356 -12.93 13.50 4.46
C THR A 356 -12.70 12.81 3.09
N GLY A 357 -11.54 12.19 2.91
CA GLY A 357 -11.09 11.54 1.68
C GLY A 357 -10.91 12.44 0.44
N GLN A 358 -11.22 13.74 0.47
CA GLN A 358 -11.12 14.61 -0.72
C GLN A 358 -9.69 14.75 -1.28
N GLY A 359 -8.70 14.58 -0.41
CA GLY A 359 -7.27 14.55 -0.76
C GLY A 359 -6.68 13.16 -0.98
N SER A 360 -7.49 12.09 -1.02
CA SER A 360 -6.95 10.73 -1.24
C SER A 360 -6.25 10.66 -2.61
N PRO A 361 -5.00 10.17 -2.69
CA PRO A 361 -4.29 9.98 -3.96
C PRO A 361 -5.09 9.14 -4.97
N LEU A 362 -5.87 8.17 -4.49
CA LEU A 362 -6.76 7.35 -5.32
C LEU A 362 -7.86 8.18 -5.97
N ILE A 363 -8.51 9.08 -5.22
CA ILE A 363 -9.55 9.98 -5.75
C ILE A 363 -8.95 11.01 -6.71
N ILE A 364 -7.76 11.54 -6.42
CA ILE A 364 -7.05 12.44 -7.33
C ILE A 364 -6.75 11.75 -8.65
N ARG A 365 -6.19 10.53 -8.60
CA ARG A 365 -5.89 9.72 -9.79
C ARG A 365 -7.17 9.39 -10.55
N PHE A 366 -8.22 8.94 -9.87
CA PHE A 366 -9.49 8.59 -10.48
C PHE A 366 -10.10 9.78 -11.24
N ARG A 367 -10.10 10.99 -10.65
CA ARG A 367 -10.58 12.21 -11.32
C ARG A 367 -9.77 12.54 -12.58
N SER A 368 -8.45 12.30 -12.56
CA SER A 368 -7.61 12.51 -13.75
C SER A 368 -8.02 11.57 -14.89
N VAL A 369 -8.15 10.27 -14.60
CA VAL A 369 -8.55 9.27 -15.59
C VAL A 369 -9.98 9.53 -16.07
N LEU A 370 -10.89 9.90 -15.16
CA LEU A 370 -12.27 10.24 -15.52
C LEU A 370 -12.34 11.43 -16.48
N ARG A 371 -11.53 12.47 -16.25
CA ARG A 371 -11.42 13.61 -17.18
C ARG A 371 -10.95 13.17 -18.57
N GLU A 372 -9.87 12.39 -18.64
CA GLU A 372 -9.31 11.92 -19.91
C GLU A 372 -10.31 11.07 -20.69
N ASN A 373 -10.96 10.12 -20.01
CA ASN A 373 -11.99 9.28 -20.62
C ASN A 373 -13.21 10.11 -21.05
N MET A 374 -13.64 11.08 -20.24
CA MET A 374 -14.78 11.93 -20.60
C MET A 374 -14.50 12.76 -21.85
N LEU A 375 -13.29 13.32 -22.00
CA LEU A 375 -12.88 14.02 -23.22
C LEU A 375 -12.89 13.11 -24.44
N LYS A 376 -12.35 11.89 -24.31
CA LYS A 376 -12.41 10.86 -25.36
C LYS A 376 -13.83 10.54 -25.79
N TRP A 377 -14.75 10.32 -24.84
CA TRP A 377 -16.14 9.99 -25.16
C TRP A 377 -16.93 11.17 -25.72
N MET A 378 -16.63 12.40 -25.28
CA MET A 378 -17.20 13.61 -25.86
C MET A 378 -16.79 13.81 -27.32
N ASP A 379 -15.54 13.49 -27.67
CA ASP A 379 -15.02 13.52 -29.04
C ASP A 379 -15.72 12.48 -29.94
N ILE A 380 -15.92 11.25 -29.45
CA ILE A 380 -16.68 10.21 -30.15
C ILE A 380 -18.13 10.65 -30.44
N LEU A 381 -18.75 11.35 -29.47
CA LEU A 381 -20.10 11.92 -29.57
C LEU A 381 -20.14 13.27 -30.30
N ASP A 382 -19.01 13.76 -30.81
CA ASP A 382 -18.89 15.01 -31.57
C ASP A 382 -19.42 16.23 -30.82
N THR A 383 -18.98 16.37 -29.57
CA THR A 383 -19.45 17.40 -28.63
C THR A 383 -18.51 18.61 -28.63
N ASN A 384 -18.46 19.34 -29.74
CA ASN A 384 -17.48 20.44 -29.94
C ASN A 384 -17.83 21.75 -29.22
N ASN A 385 -19.06 21.90 -28.73
CA ASN A 385 -19.59 23.15 -28.18
C ASN A 385 -19.31 23.32 -26.66
N VAL A 386 -18.36 22.56 -26.12
CA VAL A 386 -18.13 22.46 -24.68
C VAL A 386 -16.65 22.56 -24.39
N SER A 387 -16.28 23.24 -23.31
CA SER A 387 -14.88 23.38 -22.88
C SER A 387 -14.23 22.04 -22.59
N SER A 388 -12.98 21.87 -23.03
CA SER A 388 -12.12 20.73 -22.69
C SER A 388 -11.50 20.83 -21.29
N ASP A 389 -11.59 21.99 -20.63
CA ASP A 389 -11.15 22.16 -19.23
C ASP A 389 -12.21 21.59 -18.27
N ILE A 390 -12.06 20.32 -17.86
CA ILE A 390 -12.99 19.68 -16.94
C ILE A 390 -12.49 19.77 -15.49
N LYS A 391 -13.28 20.45 -14.66
CA LYS A 391 -13.12 20.49 -13.19
C LYS A 391 -14.20 19.65 -12.52
N PHE A 392 -14.02 19.31 -11.26
CA PHE A 392 -15.02 18.54 -10.51
C PHE A 392 -15.50 19.35 -9.29
N GLU A 393 -16.81 19.53 -9.20
CA GLU A 393 -17.50 20.03 -8.01
C GLU A 393 -17.76 18.87 -7.05
N GLY A 394 -17.41 19.05 -5.77
CA GLY A 394 -17.36 17.94 -4.83
C GLY A 394 -16.29 16.92 -5.25
N ASP A 395 -16.70 15.66 -5.48
CA ASP A 395 -15.77 14.60 -5.85
C ASP A 395 -15.81 14.27 -7.35
N PHE A 396 -17.00 14.11 -7.94
CA PHE A 396 -17.14 13.55 -9.30
C PHE A 396 -18.13 14.30 -10.19
N VAL A 397 -18.69 15.44 -9.78
CA VAL A 397 -19.63 16.21 -10.64
C VAL A 397 -18.84 17.10 -11.60
N PRO A 398 -18.85 16.85 -12.92
CA PRO A 398 -18.06 17.64 -13.86
C PRO A 398 -18.60 19.07 -14.03
N ILE A 399 -17.69 20.04 -14.05
CA ILE A 399 -17.87 21.42 -14.52
C ILE A 399 -17.01 21.59 -15.77
N LEU A 400 -17.60 22.07 -16.85
CA LEU A 400 -16.98 22.19 -18.16
C LEU A 400 -16.56 23.65 -18.38
N GLY A 401 -15.31 23.97 -18.11
CA GLY A 401 -14.80 25.35 -18.01
C GLY A 401 -15.47 26.07 -16.84
N ASN A 402 -16.43 26.94 -17.17
CA ASN A 402 -17.26 27.66 -16.20
C ASN A 402 -18.75 27.26 -16.27
N GLU A 403 -19.11 26.30 -17.12
CA GLU A 403 -20.49 25.89 -17.34
C GLU A 403 -20.84 24.62 -16.55
N ARG A 404 -21.97 24.67 -15.85
CA ARG A 404 -22.62 23.53 -15.22
C ARG A 404 -23.55 22.84 -16.23
N LEU A 405 -23.83 21.55 -16.01
CA LEU A 405 -24.70 20.75 -16.88
C LEU A 405 -26.06 21.40 -17.18
N ALA A 406 -26.67 22.08 -16.20
CA ALA A 406 -27.95 22.75 -16.35
C ALA A 406 -27.95 23.93 -17.35
N GLN A 407 -26.77 24.50 -17.62
CA GLN A 407 -26.57 25.60 -18.56
C GLN A 407 -26.40 25.13 -20.01
N LEU A 408 -26.12 23.83 -20.21
CA LEU A 408 -25.97 23.25 -21.55
C LEU A 408 -27.32 23.03 -22.22
N GLY A 409 -27.38 23.25 -23.54
CA GLY A 409 -28.55 22.96 -24.37
C GLY A 409 -28.87 21.46 -24.47
N GLY A 410 -30.10 21.11 -24.85
CA GLY A 410 -30.64 19.74 -24.75
C GLY A 410 -29.78 18.65 -25.40
N SER A 411 -29.38 18.82 -26.67
CA SER A 411 -28.57 17.83 -27.39
C SER A 411 -27.15 17.72 -26.80
N THR A 412 -26.50 18.86 -26.53
CA THR A 412 -25.16 18.92 -25.91
C THR A 412 -25.16 18.27 -24.52
N ARG A 413 -26.16 18.58 -23.70
CA ARG A 413 -26.34 18.02 -22.36
C ARG A 413 -26.43 16.50 -22.40
N LEU A 414 -27.22 15.97 -23.34
CA LEU A 414 -27.40 14.54 -23.51
C LEU A 414 -26.09 13.83 -23.86
N ARG A 415 -25.33 14.39 -24.82
CA ARG A 415 -24.02 13.87 -25.21
C ARG A 415 -23.04 13.87 -24.04
N VAL A 416 -23.01 14.95 -23.26
CA VAL A 416 -22.17 15.09 -22.07
C VAL A 416 -22.52 14.03 -20.99
N ILE A 417 -23.81 13.73 -20.80
CA ILE A 417 -24.24 12.68 -19.86
C ILE A 417 -23.82 11.30 -20.37
N LEU A 418 -24.07 10.97 -21.63
CA LEU A 418 -23.61 9.70 -22.22
C LEU A 418 -22.10 9.53 -22.09
N ALA A 419 -21.33 10.58 -22.41
CA ALA A 419 -19.89 10.58 -22.26
C ALA A 419 -19.45 10.33 -20.81
N TYR A 420 -20.12 10.96 -19.83
CA TYR A 420 -19.83 10.77 -18.42
C TYR A 420 -20.06 9.32 -17.96
N HIS A 421 -21.17 8.69 -18.33
CA HIS A 421 -21.45 7.30 -17.94
C HIS A 421 -20.52 6.29 -18.61
N ALA A 422 -20.19 6.48 -19.90
CA ALA A 422 -19.19 5.65 -20.58
C ALA A 422 -17.79 5.82 -19.97
N ALA A 423 -17.41 7.04 -19.62
CA ALA A 423 -16.14 7.33 -18.96
C ALA A 423 -16.04 6.67 -17.57
N LEU A 424 -17.10 6.75 -16.77
CA LEU A 424 -17.17 6.07 -15.47
C LEU A 424 -16.98 4.55 -15.62
N LEU A 425 -17.66 3.95 -16.58
CA LEU A 425 -17.57 2.51 -16.86
C LEU A 425 -16.13 2.10 -17.21
N GLU A 426 -15.45 2.88 -18.06
CA GLU A 426 -14.05 2.67 -18.42
C GLU A 426 -13.12 2.84 -17.20
N CYS A 427 -13.38 3.82 -16.32
CA CYS A 427 -12.62 4.00 -15.08
C CYS A 427 -12.79 2.84 -14.09
N PHE A 428 -13.98 2.27 -13.97
CA PHE A 428 -14.24 1.13 -13.07
C PHE A 428 -13.51 -0.14 -13.53
N GLU A 429 -13.45 -0.36 -14.85
CA GLU A 429 -12.66 -1.45 -15.42
C GLU A 429 -11.16 -1.28 -15.14
N LEU A 430 -10.61 -0.09 -15.40
CA LEU A 430 -9.18 0.21 -15.16
C LEU A 430 -8.77 0.03 -13.71
N SER A 431 -9.70 0.25 -12.78
CA SER A 431 -9.46 0.11 -11.34
C SER A 431 -9.48 -1.35 -10.87
N LYS A 432 -9.78 -2.34 -11.74
CA LYS A 432 -10.00 -3.76 -11.40
C LYS A 432 -11.01 -3.98 -10.26
N ARG A 433 -11.87 -3.01 -9.98
CA ARG A 433 -12.92 -3.07 -8.94
C ARG A 433 -14.30 -3.32 -9.55
N ARG A 434 -14.32 -4.07 -10.64
CA ARG A 434 -15.54 -4.38 -11.37
C ARG A 434 -16.40 -5.38 -10.61
N LYS A 435 -17.35 -4.85 -9.86
CA LYS A 435 -18.37 -5.63 -9.15
C LYS A 435 -19.67 -5.72 -9.97
N VAL A 436 -19.93 -4.73 -10.83
CA VAL A 436 -21.06 -4.71 -11.77
C VAL A 436 -20.52 -4.65 -13.20
N SER A 437 -21.13 -5.42 -14.09
CA SER A 437 -20.57 -5.78 -15.40
C SER A 437 -21.50 -5.46 -16.57
N PHE A 438 -22.43 -4.53 -16.38
CA PHE A 438 -23.37 -4.12 -17.40
C PHE A 438 -23.63 -2.62 -17.38
N ILE A 439 -24.08 -2.08 -18.51
CA ILE A 439 -24.72 -0.78 -18.61
C ILE A 439 -26.03 -0.94 -19.40
N ILE A 440 -27.07 -0.25 -18.94
CA ILE A 440 -28.41 -0.26 -19.54
C ILE A 440 -28.79 1.18 -19.83
N PHE A 441 -29.22 1.48 -21.05
CA PHE A 441 -29.78 2.79 -21.33
C PHE A 441 -30.84 2.76 -22.42
N ASP A 442 -31.84 3.62 -22.28
CA ASP A 442 -32.78 3.90 -23.36
C ASP A 442 -32.12 4.82 -24.40
N THR A 443 -32.27 4.56 -25.70
CA THR A 443 -31.71 5.44 -26.73
C THR A 443 -32.36 6.82 -26.66
N PRO A 444 -31.62 7.92 -26.83
CA PRO A 444 -32.20 9.25 -27.04
C PRO A 444 -33.20 9.27 -28.20
N LYS A 445 -34.16 10.19 -28.18
CA LYS A 445 -35.08 10.37 -29.33
C LYS A 445 -34.33 11.00 -30.50
N GLN A 446 -34.77 10.74 -31.73
CA GLN A 446 -34.07 11.17 -32.94
C GLN A 446 -33.96 12.71 -33.07
N HIS A 447 -34.92 13.45 -32.49
CA HIS A 447 -34.88 14.92 -32.46
C HIS A 447 -33.92 15.49 -31.38
N GLU A 448 -33.47 14.66 -30.45
CA GLU A 448 -32.52 15.05 -29.39
C GLU A 448 -31.08 14.74 -29.80
N MET A 449 -30.86 13.66 -30.57
CA MET A 449 -29.56 13.29 -31.11
C MET A 449 -29.68 12.56 -32.45
N HIS A 450 -28.84 12.95 -33.42
CA HIS A 450 -28.81 12.29 -34.72
C HIS A 450 -28.35 10.83 -34.60
N GLY A 451 -28.99 9.94 -35.35
CA GLY A 451 -28.68 8.50 -35.32
C GLY A 451 -27.23 8.16 -35.69
N VAL A 452 -26.55 9.01 -36.48
CA VAL A 452 -25.13 8.84 -36.81
C VAL A 452 -24.24 9.00 -35.57
N ASP A 453 -24.53 10.00 -34.74
CA ASP A 453 -23.76 10.26 -33.50
C ASP A 453 -24.00 9.15 -32.47
N LEU A 454 -25.26 8.70 -32.36
CA LEU A 454 -25.62 7.54 -31.53
C LEU A 454 -24.95 6.25 -32.02
N GLY A 455 -24.88 6.04 -33.34
CA GLY A 455 -24.20 4.90 -33.95
C GLY A 455 -22.72 4.86 -33.62
N ARG A 456 -22.01 5.99 -33.79
CA ARG A 456 -20.59 6.11 -33.40
C ARG A 456 -20.36 5.75 -31.93
N TYR A 457 -21.23 6.23 -31.05
CA TYR A 457 -21.16 5.93 -29.62
C TYR A 457 -21.38 4.44 -29.33
N ILE A 458 -22.39 3.81 -29.94
CA ILE A 458 -22.68 2.39 -29.76
C ILE A 458 -21.56 1.51 -30.31
N ASP A 459 -20.97 1.86 -31.45
CA ASP A 459 -19.86 1.12 -32.02
C ASP A 459 -18.61 1.20 -31.13
N ALA A 460 -18.31 2.38 -30.58
CA ALA A 460 -17.23 2.55 -29.62
C ALA A 460 -17.47 1.75 -28.32
N LEU A 461 -18.71 1.78 -27.83
CA LEU A 461 -19.15 0.97 -26.70
C LEU A 461 -19.01 -0.53 -26.98
N LYS A 462 -19.32 -0.99 -28.19
CA LYS A 462 -19.14 -2.39 -28.61
C LYS A 462 -17.66 -2.80 -28.64
N VAL A 463 -16.76 -1.92 -29.10
CA VAL A 463 -15.31 -2.16 -29.02
C VAL A 463 -14.89 -2.33 -27.56
N PHE A 464 -15.36 -1.44 -26.67
CA PHE A 464 -15.09 -1.53 -25.24
C PHE A 464 -15.66 -2.82 -24.60
N SER A 465 -16.90 -3.19 -24.95
CA SER A 465 -17.54 -4.44 -24.50
C SER A 465 -16.74 -5.68 -24.91
N ARG A 466 -16.22 -5.73 -26.14
CA ARG A 466 -15.40 -6.87 -26.60
C ARG A 466 -14.07 -6.98 -25.86
N ALA A 467 -13.47 -5.86 -25.48
CA ALA A 467 -12.19 -5.85 -24.77
C ALA A 467 -12.33 -6.24 -23.28
N THR A 468 -13.46 -5.87 -22.66
CA THR A 468 -13.65 -5.98 -21.21
C THR A 468 -14.62 -7.08 -20.81
N GLY A 469 -15.51 -7.49 -21.71
CA GLY A 469 -16.66 -8.36 -21.40
C GLY A 469 -17.79 -7.62 -20.69
N VAL A 470 -17.84 -6.27 -20.68
CA VAL A 470 -19.02 -5.53 -20.17
C VAL A 470 -20.20 -5.76 -21.09
N GLN A 471 -21.36 -6.10 -20.51
CA GLN A 471 -22.60 -6.22 -21.26
C GLN A 471 -23.24 -4.85 -21.49
N ILE A 472 -23.65 -4.58 -22.72
CA ILE A 472 -24.30 -3.33 -23.10
C ILE A 472 -25.72 -3.67 -23.52
N ILE A 473 -26.68 -3.08 -22.83
CA ILE A 473 -28.11 -3.29 -23.07
C ILE A 473 -28.69 -1.95 -23.47
N ILE A 474 -29.29 -1.92 -24.66
CA ILE A 474 -29.84 -0.71 -25.24
C ILE A 474 -31.31 -0.96 -25.52
N SER A 475 -32.15 -0.05 -25.09
CA SER A 475 -33.59 -0.07 -25.34
C SER A 475 -33.92 1.05 -26.31
N GLY A 476 -34.34 0.71 -27.53
CA GLY A 476 -34.57 1.68 -28.60
C GLY A 476 -36.01 1.66 -29.11
N THR A 477 -36.59 2.84 -29.33
CA THR A 477 -37.90 3.00 -29.99
C THR A 477 -37.77 3.46 -31.44
N GLU A 478 -36.84 4.39 -31.71
CA GLU A 478 -36.66 5.03 -33.02
C GLU A 478 -35.32 4.67 -33.68
N TYR A 479 -34.39 4.12 -32.91
CA TYR A 479 -33.07 3.71 -33.37
C TYR A 479 -32.93 2.19 -33.32
N HIS A 480 -32.55 1.59 -34.45
CA HIS A 480 -32.26 0.16 -34.54
C HIS A 480 -30.78 -0.06 -34.86
N TYR A 481 -30.08 -0.70 -33.93
CA TYR A 481 -28.67 -1.06 -34.12
C TYR A 481 -28.55 -2.35 -34.94
N VAL A 482 -27.79 -2.30 -36.03
CA VAL A 482 -27.49 -3.51 -36.82
C VAL A 482 -26.31 -4.23 -36.19
N GLY A 483 -26.62 -5.25 -35.39
CA GLY A 483 -25.64 -6.07 -34.70
C GLY A 483 -24.96 -7.15 -35.55
N ASP A 484 -24.06 -7.91 -34.93
CA ASP A 484 -23.43 -9.11 -35.48
C ASP A 484 -23.82 -10.38 -34.69
N ALA A 485 -23.17 -11.52 -34.98
CA ALA A 485 -23.48 -12.82 -34.37
C ALA A 485 -23.29 -12.88 -32.83
N ARG A 486 -22.61 -11.91 -32.22
CA ARG A 486 -22.45 -11.81 -30.76
C ARG A 486 -23.50 -10.92 -30.10
N ASP A 487 -24.31 -10.25 -30.90
CA ASP A 487 -25.40 -9.39 -30.42
C ASP A 487 -26.70 -10.18 -30.39
N LYS A 488 -27.56 -9.83 -29.44
CA LYS A 488 -28.89 -10.43 -29.33
C LYS A 488 -29.94 -9.34 -29.38
N ASP A 489 -30.74 -9.38 -30.42
CA ASP A 489 -31.91 -8.53 -30.51
C ASP A 489 -33.10 -9.18 -29.81
N TRP A 490 -33.79 -8.38 -28.99
CA TRP A 490 -35.02 -8.76 -28.33
C TRP A 490 -36.13 -7.91 -28.91
N GLU A 491 -36.94 -8.52 -29.75
CA GLU A 491 -38.16 -7.90 -30.25
C GLU A 491 -39.36 -8.29 -29.39
N PRO A 492 -40.33 -7.38 -29.20
CA PRO A 492 -41.57 -7.72 -28.50
C PRO A 492 -42.39 -8.72 -29.33
N LYS A 493 -42.79 -9.84 -28.71
CA LYS A 493 -43.51 -10.94 -29.39
C LYS A 493 -44.97 -11.09 -29.00
N PHE A 494 -45.38 -10.55 -27.86
CA PHE A 494 -46.73 -10.73 -27.36
C PHE A 494 -47.67 -9.67 -27.93
N PRO A 495 -48.93 -10.00 -28.27
CA PRO A 495 -49.88 -8.99 -28.71
C PRO A 495 -50.22 -8.04 -27.55
N GLY A 496 -50.13 -6.73 -27.79
CA GLY A 496 -50.64 -5.69 -26.89
C GLY A 496 -51.79 -4.91 -27.53
N SER A 497 -52.34 -3.94 -26.80
CA SER A 497 -53.50 -3.16 -27.26
C SER A 497 -53.22 -2.22 -28.43
N LYS A 498 -51.98 -1.74 -28.57
CA LYS A 498 -51.55 -0.84 -29.67
C LYS A 498 -50.33 -1.35 -30.43
N GLN A 499 -49.45 -2.08 -29.76
CA GLN A 499 -48.20 -2.59 -30.31
C GLN A 499 -47.86 -3.93 -29.64
N LYS A 500 -46.90 -4.67 -30.19
CA LYS A 500 -46.40 -5.87 -29.52
C LYS A 500 -45.71 -5.49 -28.20
N MET A 501 -45.80 -6.38 -27.22
CA MET A 501 -45.24 -6.22 -25.87
C MET A 501 -44.16 -7.28 -25.61
N PHE A 502 -43.22 -6.95 -24.73
CA PHE A 502 -42.19 -7.87 -24.25
C PHE A 502 -42.70 -8.89 -23.24
N LEU A 503 -43.79 -8.56 -22.54
CA LEU A 503 -44.42 -9.40 -21.53
C LEU A 503 -45.90 -9.56 -21.85
N THR A 504 -46.43 -10.76 -21.61
CA THR A 504 -47.87 -11.01 -21.64
C THR A 504 -48.48 -10.64 -20.29
N THR A 505 -49.65 -10.01 -20.28
CA THR A 505 -50.47 -9.92 -19.07
C THR A 505 -50.95 -11.32 -18.71
N GLY A 506 -50.43 -11.88 -17.63
CA GLY A 506 -50.78 -13.24 -17.20
C GLY A 506 -52.27 -13.37 -16.82
N ARG A 507 -53.03 -14.06 -17.66
CA ARG A 507 -53.86 -15.19 -17.25
C ARG A 507 -53.54 -16.35 -18.20
N VAL A 508 -52.72 -17.28 -17.73
CA VAL A 508 -52.84 -18.70 -18.11
C VAL A 508 -53.33 -19.41 -16.87
#